data_AF-A0A481YE33-F1
#
_entry.id   AF-A0A481YE33-F1
#
_cell.length_a   1.000
_cell.length_b   1.000
_cell.length_c   1.000
_cell.angle_alpha   90.00
_cell.angle_beta   90.00
_cell.angle_gamma   90.00
#
_symmetry.space_group_name_H-M   'P 1'
#
loop_
_entity.id
_entity.type
_entity.pdbx_description
1 polymer ?
#
loop_
_entity_poly.entity_id
_entity_poly.type
_entity_poly.pdbx_seq_one_letter_code
_entity_poly.pdbx_strand_id
1 'polypeptide(L)' 'VGSIFVGQESALKLMTGKVLKALGREIPFEDNLSMRKGKMLETLGFDEFIRIYSDNIQVLHKNKYANGIDKYNYFKKIN' A
#
# COMPACT_ATOMS: atom_id res chain seq x y z
N VAL A 1 3.78 -3.54 -2.67
CA VAL A 1 4.27 -2.14 -2.84
C VAL A 1 5.68 -2.22 -3.42
N GLY A 2 5.84 -1.82 -4.68
CA GLY A 2 7.13 -1.84 -5.37
C GLY A 2 8.07 -0.82 -4.76
N SER A 3 9.23 -1.26 -4.30
CA SER A 3 10.28 -0.38 -3.81
C SER A 3 11.22 -0.07 -4.96
N ILE A 4 11.16 1.17 -5.44
CA ILE A 4 12.16 1.70 -6.36
C ILE A 4 13.36 2.08 -5.49
N PHE A 5 14.33 1.18 -5.37
CA PHE A 5 15.59 1.47 -4.68
C PHE A 5 16.49 2.27 -5.61
N VAL A 6 16.70 3.54 -5.27
CA VAL A 6 17.72 4.38 -5.92
C VAL A 6 18.95 4.36 -5.01
N GLY A 7 20.04 3.71 -5.43
CA GLY A 7 21.35 3.79 -4.78
C GLY A 7 21.77 2.62 -3.86
N GLN A 8 23.07 2.61 -3.52
CA GLN A 8 23.76 1.56 -2.77
C GLN A 8 23.29 1.42 -1.31
N GLU A 9 23.04 2.53 -0.61
CA GLU A 9 22.50 2.52 0.76
C GLU A 9 21.10 1.87 0.83
N SER A 10 20.26 2.20 -0.15
CA SER A 10 18.90 1.69 -0.29
C SER A 10 18.91 0.16 -0.50
N ALA A 11 19.86 -0.35 -1.29
CA ALA A 11 20.06 -1.79 -1.51
C ALA A 11 20.59 -2.50 -0.25
N LEU A 12 21.54 -1.91 0.47
CA LEU A 12 22.06 -2.46 1.73
C LEU A 12 20.94 -2.58 2.77
N LYS A 13 20.10 -1.55 2.91
CA LYS A 13 18.96 -1.56 3.84
C LYS A 13 17.95 -2.67 3.52
N LEU A 14 17.68 -2.94 2.24
CA LEU A 14 16.85 -4.07 1.84
C LEU A 14 17.49 -5.41 2.18
N MET A 15 18.78 -5.59 1.89
CA MET A 15 19.48 -6.84 2.19
C MET A 15 19.49 -7.12 3.69
N THR A 16 19.79 -6.10 4.51
CA THR A 16 19.74 -6.19 5.98
C THR A 16 18.33 -6.51 6.46
N GLY A 17 17.31 -5.85 5.91
CA GLY A 17 15.91 -6.15 6.24
C GLY A 17 15.49 -7.58 5.92
N LYS A 18 15.93 -8.13 4.77
CA LYS A 18 15.68 -9.53 4.39
C LYS A 18 16.36 -10.53 5.33
N VAL A 19 17.61 -10.28 5.70
CA VAL A 19 18.37 -11.14 6.63
C VAL A 19 17.72 -11.13 8.01
N LEU A 20 17.37 -9.95 8.53
CA LEU A 20 16.70 -9.85 9.84
C LEU A 20 15.36 -10.59 9.84
N LYS A 21 14.56 -10.41 8.78
CA LYS A 21 13.27 -11.11 8.63
C LYS A 21 13.44 -12.63 8.64
N ALA A 22 14.47 -13.16 7.98
CA ALA A 22 14.78 -14.59 7.99
C ALA A 22 15.17 -15.11 9.39
N LEU A 23 15.68 -14.23 10.26
CA LEU A 23 16.04 -14.52 11.65
C LEU A 23 14.89 -14.24 12.64
N GLY A 24 13.67 -13.95 12.15
CA GLY A 24 12.52 -13.62 12.99
C GLY A 24 12.64 -12.26 13.69
N ARG A 25 13.50 -11.37 13.20
CA ARG A 25 13.68 -10.00 13.71
C ARG A 25 13.20 -9.02 12.67
N GLU A 26 12.55 -7.94 13.08
CA GLU A 26 12.12 -6.89 12.17
C GLU A 26 12.84 -5.58 12.51
N ILE A 27 13.23 -4.84 11.47
CA ILE A 27 13.63 -3.44 11.65
C ILE A 27 12.31 -2.67 11.83
N PRO A 28 12.10 -1.96 12.96
CA PRO A 28 10.93 -1.12 13.10
C PRO A 28 10.91 -0.10 11.97
N PHE A 29 9.82 -0.11 11.20
CA PHE A 29 9.60 0.83 10.12
C PHE A 29 8.77 1.98 10.65
N GLU A 30 9.25 3.21 10.49
CA GLU A 30 8.53 4.42 10.86
C GLU A 30 8.07 5.15 9.60
N ASP A 31 6.78 5.48 9.55
CA ASP A 31 6.20 6.20 8.44
C ASP A 31 6.74 7.64 8.39
N ASN A 32 7.40 7.98 7.29
CA ASN A 32 7.81 9.37 7.06
C ASN A 32 6.61 10.25 6.65
N LEU A 33 6.83 11.57 6.64
CA LEU A 33 5.78 12.54 6.29
C LEU A 33 5.18 12.30 4.89
N SER A 34 6.02 11.97 3.90
CA SER A 34 5.58 11.74 2.52
C SER A 34 4.67 10.52 2.43
N MET A 35 4.96 9.45 3.17
CA MET A 35 4.11 8.25 3.22
C MET A 35 2.76 8.52 3.86
N ARG A 36 2.75 9.26 4.98
CA ARG A 36 1.49 9.69 5.63
C ARG A 36 0.63 10.54 4.70
N LYS A 37 1.25 11.49 3.99
CA LYS A 37 0.56 12.30 2.97
C LYS A 37 0.02 11.44 1.82
N GLY A 38 0.83 10.52 1.31
CA GLY A 38 0.42 9.58 0.26
C GLY A 38 -0.81 8.78 0.69
N LYS A 39 -0.81 8.23 1.91
CA LYS A 39 -1.94 7.46 2.42
C LYS A 39 -3.23 8.27 2.53
N MET A 40 -3.13 9.53 2.92
CA MET A 40 -4.27 10.44 2.99
C MET A 40 -4.83 10.74 1.59
N LEU A 41 -3.96 10.98 0.61
CA LEU A 41 -4.35 11.24 -0.78
C LEU A 41 -4.96 10.01 -1.46
N GLU A 42 -4.45 8.80 -1.17
CA GLU A 42 -5.06 7.55 -1.63
C GLU A 42 -6.50 7.40 -1.13
N THR A 43 -6.75 7.76 0.13
CA THR A 43 -8.09 7.71 0.72
C THR A 43 -9.04 8.70 0.03
N LEU A 44 -8.60 9.96 -0.12
CA LEU A 44 -9.40 10.99 -0.81
C LEU A 44 -9.68 10.63 -2.27
N GLY A 45 -8.69 10.11 -2.99
CA GLY A 45 -8.85 9.69 -4.38
C GLY A 45 -9.83 8.52 -4.53
N PHE A 46 -9.87 7.62 -3.54
CA PHE A 46 -10.82 6.52 -3.51
C PHE A 46 -12.25 6.99 -3.26
N ASP A 47 -12.46 7.90 -2.31
CA ASP A 47 -13.76 8.49 -2.04
C ASP A 47 -14.30 9.20 -3.29
N GLU A 48 -13.44 9.92 -3.99
CA GLU A 48 -13.79 10.59 -5.24
C GLU A 48 -14.09 9.61 -6.37
N PHE A 49 -13.33 8.51 -6.48
CA PHE A 49 -13.61 7.43 -7.44
C PHE A 49 -14.99 6.81 -7.22
N ILE A 50 -15.35 6.51 -5.96
CA ILE A 50 -16.71 6.03 -5.62
C ILE A 50 -17.75 7.07 -5.99
N ARG A 51 -17.53 8.34 -5.66
CA ARG A 51 -18.47 9.43 -5.95
C ARG A 51 -18.76 9.56 -7.45
N ILE A 52 -17.74 9.44 -8.30
CA ILE A 52 -17.87 9.60 -9.76
C ILE A 52 -18.52 8.36 -10.40
N TYR A 53 -18.17 7.16 -9.95
CA TYR A 53 -18.49 5.92 -10.66
C TYR A 53 -19.45 4.99 -9.93
N SER A 54 -20.01 5.37 -8.76
CA SER A 54 -20.83 4.53 -7.87
C SER A 54 -21.66 3.45 -8.57
N ASP A 55 -22.50 3.83 -9.54
CA ASP A 55 -23.43 2.90 -10.20
C ASP A 55 -22.77 2.06 -11.31
N ASN A 56 -21.58 2.45 -11.76
CA ASN A 56 -20.78 1.83 -12.81
C ASN A 56 -19.63 0.96 -12.26
N ILE A 57 -19.56 0.73 -10.95
CA ILE A 57 -18.53 -0.10 -10.34
C ILE A 57 -19.12 -1.14 -9.38
N GLN A 58 -18.63 -2.37 -9.49
CA GLN A 58 -18.94 -3.44 -8.55
C GLN A 58 -17.74 -3.68 -7.64
N VAL A 59 -17.95 -3.68 -6.32
CA VAL A 59 -16.94 -4.16 -5.36
C VAL A 59 -16.84 -5.68 -5.49
N LEU A 60 -15.71 -6.20 -5.97
CA LEU A 60 -15.43 -7.63 -6.08
C LEU A 60 -14.93 -8.23 -4.77
N HIS A 61 -14.02 -7.53 -4.08
CA HIS A 61 -13.46 -7.97 -2.81
C HIS A 61 -13.36 -6.79 -1.87
N LYS A 62 -14.11 -6.86 -0.78
CA LYS A 62 -14.03 -5.89 0.29
C LYS A 62 -12.80 -6.17 1.14
N ASN A 63 -11.92 -5.18 1.31
CA ASN A 63 -10.72 -5.26 2.13
C ASN A 63 -9.83 -6.49 1.84
N LYS A 64 -9.44 -6.70 0.57
CA LYS A 64 -8.79 -7.95 0.13
C LYS A 64 -7.46 -8.27 0.86
N TYR A 65 -6.86 -7.34 1.61
CA TYR A 65 -5.73 -7.62 2.52
C TYR A 65 -5.89 -7.02 3.92
N ALA A 66 -7.10 -7.15 4.49
CA ALA A 66 -7.45 -6.71 5.85
C ALA A 66 -6.48 -7.19 6.97
N ASN A 67 -5.60 -8.15 6.65
CA ASN A 67 -4.51 -8.72 7.43
C ASN A 67 -3.41 -7.71 7.84
N GLY A 68 -3.68 -6.41 7.79
CA GLY A 68 -2.83 -5.36 8.36
C GLY A 68 -1.91 -4.63 7.38
N ILE A 69 -1.79 -5.10 6.12
CA ILE A 69 -0.85 -4.50 5.15
C ILE A 69 -1.58 -3.61 4.14
N ASP A 70 -2.77 -4.00 3.67
CA ASP A 70 -3.47 -3.23 2.64
C ASP A 70 -5.00 -3.40 2.64
N LYS A 71 -5.75 -2.32 2.82
CA LYS A 71 -7.21 -2.35 2.99
C LYS A 71 -7.97 -1.76 1.79
N TYR A 72 -7.53 -2.03 0.56
CA TYR A 72 -8.27 -1.59 -0.62
C TYR A 72 -9.39 -2.56 -1.00
N ASN A 73 -10.49 -1.98 -1.49
CA ASN A 73 -11.51 -2.73 -2.21
C ASN A 73 -11.11 -2.85 -3.68
N TYR A 74 -11.30 -4.04 -4.25
CA TYR A 74 -11.12 -4.23 -5.69
C TYR A 74 -12.44 -3.99 -6.40
N PHE A 75 -12.42 -3.19 -7.47
CA PHE A 75 -13.60 -2.89 -8.26
C PHE A 75 -13.51 -3.47 -9.66
N LYS A 76 -14.67 -3.79 -10.21
CA LYS A 76 -14.87 -4.06 -11.63
C LYS A 76 -15.78 -3.00 -12.20
N LYS A 77 -15.37 -2.37 -13.31
CA LYS A 77 -16.25 -1.49 -14.07
C LYS A 77 -17.40 -2.32 -14.67
N ILE A 78 -18.62 -1.91 -14.40
CA ILE A 78 -19.84 -2.36 -15.07
C ILE A 78 -20.06 -1.32 -16.16
N ASN A 79 -19.84 -1.72 -17.41
CA ASN A 79 -19.65 -0.86 -18.59
C ASN A 79 -20.49 0.42 -18.65
#